data_AF-A4TXP6-F1
#
_entry.id   AF-A4TXP6-F1
#
_cell.length_a   1.000
_cell.length_b   1.000
_cell.length_c   1.000
_cell.angle_alpha   90.00
_cell.angle_beta   90.00
_cell.angle_gamma   90.00
#
_symmetry.space_group_name_H-M   'P 1'
#
loop_
_entity.id
_entity.type
_entity.pdbx_description
1 polymer ?
#
loop_
_entity_poly.entity_id
_entity_poly.type
_entity_poly.pdbx_seq_one_letter_code
_entity_poly.pdbx_strand_id
1 'polypeptide(L)'
;MVAKLMDDVIRIRIDATLAVAEFLAQLAEQAAEGETAAPANPANRAIFRELAPFRLVEYSYIDPDIGAIDGVCVGFADGSLFSVSEDIPEAVIDALVTQDLADLPPIYIYILLAEPRPASAIDHFLEALAIHLGRPLIGVFRDAGGCMGGHCYALDTPIAGREALAQQKNRSVLEANRHFDKARTLRHLAQSNLAADGRAFAQITYKFAPHVAEFGDAAKRDDFIAWSRTLCEWIYSRWCDWQDLGLTEILRPAEMATAPSDGTVAVRLIAPADYDGGQPWRAFGGVDAASAVNFAQSDAASSDESLRQSLAAARQYWSYVTETIAAGEAVARARADTRHRRGMKLD
;
A
#
# COMPACT_ATOMS: atom_id res chain seq x y z
N MET A 1 28.18 24.54 11.35
CA MET A 1 27.07 23.74 11.91
C MET A 1 26.35 23.14 10.72
N VAL A 2 26.64 21.87 10.40
CA VAL A 2 26.07 21.19 9.22
C VAL A 2 24.61 20.91 9.56
N ALA A 3 23.68 21.62 8.92
CA ALA A 3 22.26 21.29 9.03
C ALA A 3 22.10 19.85 8.55
N LYS A 4 21.62 18.95 9.42
CA LYS A 4 21.19 17.62 9.01
C LYS A 4 20.06 17.83 8.00
N LEU A 5 20.33 17.61 6.72
CA LEU A 5 19.31 17.69 5.68
C LEU A 5 18.52 16.39 5.72
N MET A 6 17.24 16.53 6.00
CA MET A 6 16.31 15.42 6.25
C MET A 6 15.44 15.23 5.01
N ASP A 7 14.99 14.00 4.77
CA ASP A 7 14.03 13.68 3.72
C ASP A 7 12.76 13.12 4.36
N ASP A 8 11.60 13.46 3.79
CA ASP A 8 10.28 12.97 4.23
C ASP A 8 9.69 11.95 3.25
N VAL A 9 10.46 11.58 2.20
CA VAL A 9 10.12 10.52 1.25
C VAL A 9 11.36 9.71 0.90
N ILE A 10 11.26 8.39 0.99
CA ILE A 10 12.25 7.45 0.46
C ILE A 10 11.77 6.94 -0.89
N ARG A 11 12.65 6.88 -1.89
CA ARG A 11 12.31 6.39 -3.23
C ARG A 11 13.12 5.15 -3.53
N ILE A 12 12.50 4.08 -4.01
CA ILE A 12 13.19 2.87 -4.46
C ILE A 12 12.95 2.72 -5.94
N ARG A 13 14.03 2.66 -6.72
CA ARG A 13 13.97 2.50 -8.18
C ARG A 13 13.89 1.03 -8.55
N ILE A 14 12.93 0.68 -9.40
CA ILE A 14 12.80 -0.62 -10.06
C ILE A 14 13.07 -0.42 -11.55
N ASP A 15 14.03 -1.17 -12.08
CA ASP A 15 14.33 -1.17 -13.51
C ASP A 15 13.42 -2.16 -14.24
N ALA A 16 12.35 -1.64 -14.85
CA ALA A 16 11.35 -2.45 -15.54
C ALA A 16 11.96 -3.28 -16.68
N THR A 17 12.93 -2.72 -17.40
CA THR A 17 13.64 -3.43 -18.49
C THR A 17 14.38 -4.64 -17.94
N LEU A 18 15.18 -4.47 -16.88
CA LEU A 18 15.89 -5.59 -16.27
C LEU A 18 14.94 -6.64 -15.71
N ALA A 19 13.90 -6.21 -14.97
CA ALA A 19 12.93 -7.12 -14.36
C ALA A 19 12.22 -8.01 -15.40
N VAL A 20 11.81 -7.42 -16.53
CA VAL A 20 11.20 -8.17 -17.64
C VAL A 20 12.21 -9.11 -18.30
N ALA A 21 13.43 -8.65 -18.56
CA ALA A 21 14.47 -9.48 -19.19
C ALA A 21 14.83 -10.71 -18.34
N GLU A 22 15.01 -10.54 -17.03
CA GLU A 22 15.29 -11.65 -16.10
C GLU A 22 14.14 -12.67 -16.06
N PHE A 23 12.90 -12.19 -16.04
CA PHE A 23 11.73 -13.08 -16.04
C PHE A 23 11.61 -13.87 -17.35
N LEU A 24 11.84 -13.22 -18.50
CA LEU A 24 11.83 -13.89 -19.80
C LEU A 24 12.94 -14.94 -19.90
N ALA A 25 14.13 -14.66 -19.37
CA ALA A 25 15.22 -15.63 -19.30
C ALA A 25 14.83 -16.85 -18.46
N GLN A 26 14.23 -16.65 -17.29
CA GLN A 26 13.73 -17.74 -16.43
C GLN A 26 12.66 -18.59 -17.12
N LEU A 27 11.72 -17.96 -17.83
CA LEU A 27 10.71 -18.69 -18.60
C LEU A 27 11.32 -19.52 -19.72
N ALA A 28 12.36 -19.01 -20.39
CA ALA A 28 13.07 -19.73 -21.43
C ALA A 28 13.82 -20.96 -20.87
N GLU A 29 14.45 -20.83 -19.71
CA GLU A 29 15.11 -21.92 -18.99
C GLU A 29 14.11 -23.01 -18.59
N GLN A 30 13.00 -22.63 -17.94
CA GLN A 30 11.93 -23.56 -17.56
C GLN A 30 11.29 -24.27 -18.76
N ALA A 31 11.15 -23.57 -19.89
CA ALA A 31 10.66 -24.17 -21.13
C ALA A 31 11.68 -25.18 -21.71
N ALA A 32 12.98 -24.90 -21.61
CA ALA A 32 14.03 -25.82 -22.04
C ALA A 32 14.09 -27.10 -21.17
N GLU A 33 13.76 -26.98 -19.89
CA GLU A 33 13.66 -28.10 -18.95
C GLU A 33 12.32 -28.87 -19.05
N GLY A 34 11.39 -28.38 -19.87
CA GLY A 34 10.09 -29.01 -20.13
C GLY A 34 9.07 -28.82 -19.00
N GLU A 35 9.30 -27.86 -18.11
CA GLU A 35 8.57 -27.76 -16.84
C GLU A 35 7.25 -26.97 -16.91
N THR A 36 7.02 -26.09 -17.89
CA THR A 36 5.83 -25.19 -17.85
C THR A 36 5.27 -24.73 -19.20
N ALA A 37 4.00 -24.29 -19.16
CA ALA A 37 3.36 -23.50 -20.22
C ALA A 37 3.60 -22.00 -19.97
N ALA A 38 3.97 -21.26 -21.01
CA ALA A 38 4.27 -19.83 -20.92
C ALA A 38 3.02 -19.00 -20.53
N PRO A 39 3.16 -17.96 -19.69
CA PRO A 39 2.05 -17.09 -19.32
C PRO A 39 1.57 -16.26 -20.52
N ALA A 40 0.29 -15.87 -20.52
CA ALA A 40 -0.32 -15.11 -21.63
C ALA A 40 0.30 -13.72 -21.85
N ASN A 41 0.74 -13.05 -20.79
CA ASN A 41 1.49 -11.79 -20.86
C ASN A 41 2.71 -11.84 -19.91
N PRO A 42 3.87 -12.34 -20.39
CA PRO A 42 5.07 -12.49 -19.57
C PRO A 42 5.61 -11.17 -19.01
N ALA A 43 5.55 -10.08 -19.78
CA ALA A 43 6.09 -8.78 -19.37
C ALA A 43 5.27 -8.19 -18.22
N ASN A 44 3.93 -8.16 -18.32
CA ASN A 44 3.07 -7.75 -17.20
C ASN A 44 3.34 -8.58 -15.95
N ARG A 45 3.46 -9.90 -16.13
CA ARG A 45 3.68 -10.82 -15.02
C ARG A 45 5.01 -10.55 -14.32
N ALA A 46 6.05 -10.21 -15.07
CA ALA A 46 7.34 -9.82 -14.51
C ALA A 46 7.22 -8.56 -13.64
N ILE A 47 6.54 -7.52 -14.11
CA ILE A 47 6.35 -6.27 -13.36
C ILE A 47 5.56 -6.54 -12.07
N PHE A 48 4.46 -7.27 -12.13
CA PHE A 48 3.70 -7.62 -10.92
C PHE A 48 4.51 -8.46 -9.93
N ARG A 49 5.30 -9.41 -10.42
CA ARG A 49 6.20 -10.21 -9.59
C ARG A 49 7.22 -9.34 -8.87
N GLU A 50 7.76 -8.32 -9.55
CA GLU A 50 8.76 -7.44 -8.95
C GLU A 50 8.17 -6.48 -7.91
N LEU A 51 6.91 -6.07 -8.10
CA LEU A 51 6.19 -5.22 -7.16
C LEU A 51 5.64 -5.99 -5.95
N ALA A 52 5.32 -7.29 -6.10
CA ALA A 52 4.67 -8.10 -5.08
C ALA A 52 5.31 -8.05 -3.67
N PRO A 53 6.65 -8.06 -3.50
CA PRO A 53 7.25 -7.98 -2.17
C PRO A 53 6.93 -6.66 -1.46
N PHE A 54 6.98 -5.54 -2.19
CA PHE A 54 6.66 -4.22 -1.64
C PHE A 54 5.17 -4.08 -1.30
N ARG A 55 4.31 -4.85 -1.98
CA ARG A 55 2.90 -4.91 -1.65
C ARG A 55 2.62 -5.63 -0.35
N LEU A 56 3.46 -6.56 0.12
CA LEU A 56 3.15 -7.42 1.28
C LEU A 56 3.88 -7.03 2.57
N VAL A 57 4.79 -6.07 2.51
CA VAL A 57 5.70 -5.75 3.61
C VAL A 57 5.14 -4.62 4.49
N GLU A 58 5.12 -4.86 5.79
CA GLU A 58 4.82 -3.86 6.82
C GLU A 58 6.12 -3.12 7.18
N TYR A 59 6.34 -2.00 6.50
CA TYR A 59 7.60 -1.26 6.58
C TYR A 59 7.96 -0.74 7.98
N SER A 60 6.96 -0.49 8.83
CA SER A 60 7.15 -0.04 10.22
C SER A 60 7.85 -1.07 11.12
N TYR A 61 7.86 -2.35 10.75
CA TYR A 61 8.53 -3.41 11.53
C TYR A 61 9.96 -3.72 11.07
N ILE A 62 10.40 -3.14 9.96
CA ILE A 62 11.73 -3.41 9.39
C ILE A 62 12.82 -2.74 10.21
N ASP A 63 12.61 -1.46 10.53
CA ASP A 63 13.52 -0.66 11.33
C ASP A 63 12.72 0.39 12.11
N PRO A 64 12.66 0.29 13.45
CA PRO A 64 11.93 1.26 14.26
C PRO A 64 12.52 2.67 14.19
N ASP A 65 13.80 2.84 13.79
CA ASP A 65 14.46 4.15 13.76
C ASP A 65 13.92 5.07 12.64
N ILE A 66 13.26 4.49 11.63
CA ILE A 66 12.59 5.26 10.57
C ILE A 66 11.28 5.91 11.03
N GLY A 67 10.71 5.41 12.13
CA GLY A 67 9.45 5.88 12.71
C GLY A 67 8.22 5.57 11.85
N ALA A 68 7.16 6.35 12.05
CA ALA A 68 5.88 6.13 11.38
C ALA A 68 5.94 6.44 9.88
N ILE A 69 5.22 5.63 9.09
CA ILE A 69 5.09 5.74 7.64
C ILE A 69 3.63 6.07 7.32
N ASP A 70 3.41 7.18 6.62
CA ASP A 70 2.06 7.64 6.27
C ASP A 70 1.42 6.75 5.20
N GLY A 71 2.22 6.24 4.28
CA GLY A 71 1.81 5.34 3.22
C GLY A 71 2.93 5.04 2.23
N VAL A 72 2.67 4.10 1.32
CA VAL A 72 3.62 3.71 0.27
C VAL A 72 2.91 3.68 -1.07
N CYS A 73 3.56 4.20 -2.11
CA CYS A 73 2.97 4.34 -3.43
C CYS A 73 3.89 3.80 -4.51
N VAL A 74 3.31 3.27 -5.59
CA VAL A 74 3.99 2.93 -6.82
C VAL A 74 3.77 4.07 -7.82
N GLY A 75 4.84 4.64 -8.34
CA GLY A 75 4.79 5.69 -9.35
C GLY A 75 5.37 5.25 -10.68
N PHE A 76 4.68 5.64 -11.74
CA PHE A 76 5.01 5.32 -13.13
C PHE A 76 5.52 6.57 -13.86
N ALA A 77 6.11 6.33 -15.04
CA ALA A 77 6.76 7.38 -15.81
C ALA A 77 5.80 8.41 -16.44
N ASP A 78 4.52 8.04 -16.61
CA ASP A 78 3.45 8.94 -17.01
C ASP A 78 2.99 9.88 -15.87
N GLY A 79 3.53 9.69 -14.67
CA GLY A 79 3.21 10.45 -13.46
C GLY A 79 2.07 9.84 -12.64
N SER A 80 1.45 8.75 -13.09
CA SER A 80 0.44 8.04 -12.31
C SER A 80 1.05 7.46 -11.03
N LEU A 81 0.24 7.47 -9.96
CA LEU A 81 0.61 7.03 -8.62
C LEU A 81 -0.53 6.18 -8.07
N PHE A 82 -0.20 5.00 -7.56
CA PHE A 82 -1.13 4.04 -6.96
C PHE A 82 -0.63 3.64 -5.57
N SER A 83 -1.52 3.39 -4.61
CA SER A 83 -1.05 2.81 -3.34
C SER A 83 -0.51 1.40 -3.57
N VAL A 84 0.48 0.95 -2.79
CA VAL A 84 0.97 -0.45 -2.88
C VAL A 84 -0.10 -1.49 -2.47
N SER A 85 -1.12 -1.07 -1.73
CA SER A 85 -2.27 -1.92 -1.38
C SER A 85 -3.31 -2.02 -2.49
N GLU A 86 -3.36 -1.05 -3.39
CA GLU A 86 -4.26 -1.10 -4.55
C GLU A 86 -3.73 -2.12 -5.56
N ASP A 87 -4.64 -2.78 -6.27
CA ASP A 87 -4.26 -3.45 -7.50
C ASP A 87 -3.97 -2.38 -8.55
N ILE A 88 -2.75 -2.40 -9.09
CA ILE A 88 -2.40 -1.52 -10.20
C ILE A 88 -3.21 -2.02 -11.41
N PRO A 89 -4.03 -1.16 -12.05
CA PRO A 89 -4.86 -1.59 -13.15
C PRO A 89 -4.02 -2.22 -14.27
N GLU A 90 -4.46 -3.37 -14.80
CA GLU A 90 -3.73 -4.06 -15.87
C GLU A 90 -3.48 -3.14 -17.07
N ALA A 91 -4.43 -2.27 -17.40
CA ALA A 91 -4.29 -1.28 -18.48
C ALA A 91 -3.10 -0.32 -18.28
N VAL A 92 -2.72 0.00 -17.03
CA VAL A 92 -1.56 0.84 -16.72
C VAL A 92 -0.27 0.07 -16.97
N ILE A 93 -0.22 -1.20 -16.56
CA ILE A 93 0.93 -2.08 -16.81
C ILE A 93 1.05 -2.41 -18.30
N ASP A 94 -0.07 -2.67 -18.98
CA ASP A 94 -0.12 -2.88 -20.43
C ASP A 94 0.43 -1.66 -21.17
N ALA A 95 -0.01 -0.45 -20.81
CA ALA A 95 0.50 0.79 -21.40
C ALA A 95 2.02 0.93 -21.19
N LEU A 96 2.54 0.52 -20.03
CA LEU A 96 3.98 0.49 -19.76
C LEU A 96 4.71 -0.46 -20.72
N VAL A 97 4.23 -1.70 -20.89
CA VAL A 97 4.94 -2.74 -21.66
C VAL A 97 4.62 -2.74 -23.16
N THR A 98 3.68 -1.91 -23.62
CA THR A 98 3.44 -1.69 -25.07
C THR A 98 4.63 -1.02 -25.78
N GLN A 99 5.57 -0.47 -25.00
CA GLN A 99 6.81 0.13 -25.49
C GLN A 99 7.83 -0.96 -25.87
N ASP A 100 8.93 -0.57 -26.53
CA ASP A 100 10.04 -1.50 -26.77
C ASP A 100 10.57 -2.01 -25.43
N LEU A 101 10.66 -3.34 -25.28
CA LEU A 101 11.14 -3.99 -24.06
C LEU A 101 12.56 -3.54 -23.69
N ALA A 102 13.35 -3.09 -24.67
CA ALA A 102 14.70 -2.59 -24.43
C ALA A 102 14.75 -1.19 -23.78
N ASP A 103 13.64 -0.46 -23.74
CA ASP A 103 13.58 0.93 -23.25
C ASP A 103 12.35 1.17 -22.33
N LEU A 104 12.01 0.19 -21.50
CA LEU A 104 10.94 0.36 -20.53
C LEU A 104 11.34 1.38 -19.47
N PRO A 105 10.48 2.37 -19.17
CA PRO A 105 10.81 3.38 -18.18
C PRO A 105 10.76 2.78 -16.76
N PRO A 106 11.49 3.37 -15.80
CA PRO A 106 11.57 2.86 -14.44
C PRO A 106 10.24 3.03 -13.69
N ILE A 107 10.04 2.15 -12.72
CA ILE A 107 8.97 2.25 -11.73
C ILE A 107 9.60 2.66 -10.40
N TYR A 108 8.89 3.46 -9.62
CA TYR A 108 9.38 3.92 -8.33
C TYR A 108 8.43 3.54 -7.19
N ILE A 109 8.98 3.03 -6.10
CA ILE A 109 8.26 2.93 -4.83
C ILE A 109 8.57 4.18 -4.01
N TYR A 110 7.54 4.90 -3.58
CA TYR A 110 7.61 6.08 -2.73
C TYR A 110 7.13 5.72 -1.33
N ILE A 111 8.01 5.73 -0.33
CA ILE A 111 7.68 5.53 1.08
C ILE A 111 7.58 6.91 1.73
N LEU A 112 6.37 7.29 2.15
CA LEU A 112 6.08 8.59 2.75
C LEU A 112 6.28 8.52 4.26
N LEU A 113 7.25 9.26 4.79
CA LEU A 113 7.57 9.27 6.21
C LEU A 113 6.71 10.29 6.94
N ALA A 114 6.17 9.95 8.11
CA ALA A 114 5.37 10.89 8.91
C ALA A 114 6.16 12.15 9.25
N GLU A 115 7.45 11.98 9.56
CA GLU A 115 8.39 13.04 9.88
C GLU A 115 9.66 12.92 9.02
N PRO A 116 10.32 14.05 8.69
CA PRO A 116 11.61 14.00 8.00
C PRO A 116 12.65 13.19 8.79
N ARG A 117 13.46 12.39 8.10
CA ARG A 117 14.54 11.56 8.69
C ARG A 117 15.90 11.93 8.11
N PRO A 118 16.99 11.83 8.92
CA PRO A 118 18.34 12.05 8.42
C PRO A 118 18.76 10.94 7.45
N ALA A 119 19.61 11.29 6.48
CA ALA A 119 20.17 10.35 5.49
C ALA A 119 20.69 9.04 6.09
N SER A 120 21.36 9.10 7.24
CA SER A 120 21.90 7.90 7.92
C SER A 120 20.83 6.93 8.41
N ALA A 121 19.65 7.42 8.81
CA ALA A 121 18.54 6.56 9.23
C ALA A 121 17.87 5.92 8.00
N ILE A 122 17.73 6.69 6.91
CA ILE A 122 17.22 6.17 5.63
C ILE A 122 18.16 5.09 5.06
N ASP A 123 19.48 5.32 5.13
CA ASP A 123 20.50 4.34 4.74
C ASP A 123 20.34 3.02 5.49
N HIS A 124 20.23 3.08 6.82
CA HIS A 124 20.08 1.89 7.67
C HIS A 124 18.78 1.13 7.37
N PHE A 125 17.67 1.86 7.25
CA PHE A 125 16.37 1.27 6.90
C PHE A 125 16.41 0.55 5.54
N LEU A 126 17.03 1.15 4.53
CA LEU A 126 17.12 0.54 3.19
C LEU A 126 18.04 -0.69 3.16
N GLU A 127 19.09 -0.70 3.97
CA GLU A 127 19.91 -1.89 4.18
C GLU A 127 19.09 -3.02 4.82
N ALA A 128 18.37 -2.72 5.92
CA ALA A 128 17.50 -3.68 6.59
C ALA A 128 16.37 -4.20 5.66
N LEU A 129 15.76 -3.32 4.86
CA LEU A 129 14.75 -3.69 3.87
C LEU A 129 15.32 -4.58 2.77
N ALA A 130 16.52 -4.30 2.26
CA ALA A 130 17.18 -5.14 1.25
C ALA A 130 17.44 -6.56 1.78
N ILE A 131 17.93 -6.67 3.02
CA ILE A 131 18.12 -7.95 3.72
C ILE A 131 16.79 -8.68 3.86
N HIS A 132 15.75 -7.98 4.35
CA HIS A 132 14.43 -8.56 4.58
C HIS A 132 13.80 -9.09 3.28
N LEU A 133 13.92 -8.35 2.18
CA LEU A 133 13.42 -8.75 0.87
C LEU A 133 14.29 -9.81 0.18
N GLY A 134 15.51 -10.04 0.67
CA GLY A 134 16.51 -10.94 0.07
C GLY A 134 16.92 -10.53 -1.35
N ARG A 135 16.85 -9.23 -1.68
CA ARG A 135 17.15 -8.70 -3.03
C ARG A 135 17.87 -7.35 -2.96
N PRO A 136 18.69 -7.02 -3.96
CA PRO A 136 19.33 -5.72 -4.02
C PRO A 136 18.31 -4.60 -4.25
N LEU A 137 18.54 -3.45 -3.64
CA LEU A 137 17.70 -2.26 -3.76
C LEU A 137 18.51 -1.05 -4.20
N ILE A 138 17.84 -0.14 -4.93
CA ILE A 138 18.39 1.16 -5.28
C ILE A 138 17.52 2.23 -4.66
N GLY A 139 17.99 2.77 -3.55
CA GLY A 139 17.38 3.89 -2.86
C GLY A 139 17.77 5.23 -3.48
N VAL A 140 16.85 6.19 -3.47
CA VAL A 140 17.09 7.57 -3.89
C VAL A 140 16.52 8.51 -2.84
N PHE A 141 17.40 9.28 -2.20
CA PHE A 141 17.08 10.24 -1.15
C PHE A 141 18.16 11.31 -1.06
N ARG A 142 17.89 12.35 -0.27
CA ARG A 142 18.87 13.43 -0.03
C ARG A 142 20.02 12.94 0.85
N ASP A 143 21.25 13.09 0.35
CA ASP A 143 22.45 12.78 1.11
C ASP A 143 22.74 13.83 2.21
N ALA A 144 23.83 13.63 2.96
CA ALA A 144 24.26 14.55 4.01
C ALA A 144 24.56 15.99 3.51
N GLY A 145 24.79 16.17 2.20
CA GLY A 145 24.96 17.47 1.55
C GLY A 145 23.66 18.09 1.02
N GLY A 146 22.53 17.38 1.12
CA GLY A 146 21.22 17.78 0.60
C GLY A 146 21.02 17.53 -0.89
N CYS A 147 22.00 16.92 -1.54
CA CYS A 147 21.94 16.54 -2.94
C CYS A 147 21.15 15.24 -3.07
N MET A 148 20.34 15.14 -4.12
CA MET A 148 19.65 13.88 -4.42
C MET A 148 20.68 12.85 -4.90
N GLY A 149 20.79 11.72 -4.20
CA GLY A 149 21.76 10.68 -4.47
C GLY A 149 21.10 9.32 -4.69
N GLY A 150 21.70 8.48 -5.55
CA GLY A 150 21.35 7.08 -5.71
C GLY A 150 22.26 6.19 -4.86
N HIS A 151 21.69 5.28 -4.09
CA HIS A 151 22.38 4.39 -3.15
C HIS A 151 22.00 2.95 -3.44
N CYS A 152 22.98 2.05 -3.46
CA CYS A 152 22.78 0.64 -3.80
C CYS A 152 23.00 -0.21 -2.55
N TYR A 153 22.01 -1.03 -2.20
CA TYR A 153 22.03 -1.93 -1.05
C TYR A 153 21.94 -3.35 -1.58
N ALA A 154 23.07 -4.06 -1.57
CA ALA A 154 23.24 -5.31 -2.29
C ALA A 154 24.18 -6.23 -1.49
N LEU A 155 23.73 -6.62 -0.29
CA LEU A 155 24.41 -7.63 0.50
C LEU A 155 24.30 -8.95 -0.29
N ASP A 156 25.44 -9.51 -0.69
CA ASP A 156 25.59 -10.79 -1.40
C ASP A 156 25.25 -10.87 -2.89
N THR A 157 25.08 -9.76 -3.63
CA THR A 157 24.93 -9.86 -5.09
C THR A 157 26.20 -10.43 -5.76
N PRO A 158 26.08 -11.53 -6.54
CA PRO A 158 27.19 -12.09 -7.30
C PRO A 158 27.85 -11.05 -8.19
N ILE A 159 29.14 -11.21 -8.48
CA ILE A 159 29.94 -10.25 -9.27
C ILE A 159 29.25 -9.88 -10.60
N ALA A 160 28.55 -10.84 -11.22
CA ALA A 160 27.82 -10.65 -12.48
C ALA A 160 26.66 -9.63 -12.42
N GLY A 161 26.10 -9.33 -11.24
CA GLY A 161 25.01 -8.35 -11.08
C GLY A 161 25.45 -6.95 -10.65
N ARG A 162 26.72 -6.78 -10.23
CA ARG A 162 27.20 -5.51 -9.65
C ARG A 162 27.32 -4.38 -10.66
N GLU A 163 27.70 -4.70 -11.90
CA GLU A 163 27.83 -3.69 -12.96
C GLU A 163 26.47 -3.17 -13.40
N ALA A 164 25.47 -4.05 -13.55
CA ALA A 164 24.09 -3.66 -13.83
C ALA A 164 23.51 -2.77 -12.71
N LEU A 165 23.70 -3.13 -11.45
CA LEU A 165 23.28 -2.31 -10.30
C LEU A 165 23.97 -0.94 -10.26
N ALA A 166 25.28 -0.89 -10.57
CA ALA A 166 26.01 0.38 -10.65
C ALA A 166 25.47 1.29 -11.76
N GLN A 167 25.13 0.72 -12.93
CA GLN A 167 24.50 1.48 -14.01
C GLN A 167 23.13 2.01 -13.61
N GLN A 168 22.31 1.20 -12.94
CA GLN A 168 21.00 1.62 -12.45
C GLN A 168 21.09 2.73 -11.39
N LYS A 169 22.06 2.64 -10.47
CA LYS A 169 22.37 3.72 -9.52
C LYS A 169 22.69 5.03 -10.24
N ASN A 170 23.49 4.97 -11.30
CA ASN A 170 23.85 6.18 -12.05
C ASN A 170 22.62 6.76 -12.79
N ARG A 171 21.76 5.90 -13.34
CA ARG A 171 20.51 6.32 -14.00
C ARG A 171 19.54 6.96 -13.02
N SER A 172 19.43 6.45 -11.80
CA SER A 172 18.51 6.97 -10.79
C SER A 172 18.78 8.45 -10.45
N VAL A 173 20.05 8.86 -10.47
CA VAL A 173 20.45 10.26 -10.24
C VAL A 173 20.06 11.16 -11.42
N LEU A 174 20.14 10.66 -12.66
CA LEU A 174 19.74 11.42 -13.85
C LEU A 174 18.22 11.58 -13.95
N GLU A 175 17.49 10.62 -13.39
CA GLU A 175 16.03 10.62 -13.29
C GLU A 175 15.53 11.52 -12.14
N ALA A 176 16.43 12.13 -11.35
CA ALA A 176 16.10 12.87 -10.12
C ALA A 176 15.10 14.02 -10.28
N ASN A 177 15.10 14.70 -11.42
CA ASN A 177 14.16 15.79 -11.69
C ASN A 177 12.70 15.32 -11.88
N ARG A 178 12.47 14.00 -12.01
CA ARG A 178 11.13 13.40 -12.13
C ARG A 178 10.55 12.97 -10.80
N HIS A 179 11.32 13.05 -9.71
CA HIS A 179 10.85 12.61 -8.41
C HIS A 179 9.78 13.54 -7.84
N PHE A 180 8.74 12.92 -7.29
CA PHE A 180 7.75 13.61 -6.50
C PHE A 180 8.31 13.87 -5.09
N ASP A 181 8.16 15.10 -4.58
CA ASP A 181 8.29 15.42 -3.16
C ASP A 181 7.04 14.94 -2.40
N LYS A 182 7.08 14.89 -1.06
CA LYS A 182 5.94 14.43 -0.24
C LYS A 182 4.68 15.19 -0.58
N ALA A 183 4.78 16.52 -0.67
CA ALA A 183 3.63 17.39 -0.96
C ALA A 183 3.01 17.11 -2.33
N ARG A 184 3.79 16.78 -3.35
CA ARG A 184 3.32 16.46 -4.70
C ARG A 184 2.74 15.04 -4.73
N THR A 185 3.36 14.07 -4.07
CA THR A 185 2.80 12.71 -3.93
C THR A 185 1.45 12.75 -3.21
N LEU A 186 1.38 13.42 -2.06
CA LEU A 186 0.13 13.57 -1.29
C LEU A 186 -0.95 14.31 -2.09
N ARG A 187 -0.59 15.36 -2.83
CA ARG A 187 -1.56 16.05 -3.71
C ARG A 187 -2.08 15.15 -4.82
N HIS A 188 -1.22 14.33 -5.43
CA HIS A 188 -1.64 13.42 -6.49
C HIS A 188 -2.55 12.31 -5.95
N LEU A 189 -2.22 11.75 -4.79
CA LEU A 189 -3.09 10.80 -4.09
C LEU A 189 -4.43 11.46 -3.73
N ALA A 190 -4.40 12.66 -3.18
CA ALA A 190 -5.63 13.41 -2.86
C ALA A 190 -6.50 13.69 -4.09
N GLN A 191 -5.90 13.84 -5.27
CA GLN A 191 -6.61 14.04 -6.53
C GLN A 191 -7.18 12.74 -7.10
N SER A 192 -6.53 11.60 -6.87
CA SER A 192 -6.97 10.30 -7.37
C SER A 192 -7.99 9.62 -6.44
N ASN A 193 -7.97 9.95 -5.14
CA ASN A 193 -8.83 9.36 -4.10
C ASN A 193 -10.07 10.18 -3.73
N LEU A 194 -10.29 11.31 -4.42
CA LEU A 194 -11.48 12.14 -4.32
C LEU A 194 -12.25 12.12 -5.64
N ALA A 195 -13.56 11.88 -5.56
CA ALA A 195 -14.45 12.17 -6.67
C ALA A 195 -14.55 13.69 -6.88
N ALA A 196 -14.92 14.10 -8.10
CA ALA A 196 -15.10 15.52 -8.45
C ALA A 196 -16.15 16.24 -7.56
N ASP A 197 -17.04 15.49 -6.90
CA ASP A 197 -18.05 15.97 -5.97
C ASP A 197 -17.58 16.04 -4.49
N GLY A 198 -16.32 15.71 -4.22
CA GLY A 198 -15.70 15.77 -2.89
C GLY A 198 -15.78 14.49 -2.06
N ARG A 199 -16.47 13.44 -2.55
CA ARG A 199 -16.50 12.14 -1.88
C ARG A 199 -15.13 11.48 -1.89
N ALA A 200 -14.81 10.76 -0.82
CA ALA A 200 -13.53 10.10 -0.62
C ALA A 200 -13.68 8.59 -0.48
N PHE A 201 -12.68 7.84 -0.91
CA PHE A 201 -12.73 6.37 -0.91
C PHE A 201 -11.58 5.75 -0.13
N ALA A 202 -11.87 4.66 0.59
CA ALA A 202 -10.87 3.80 1.21
C ALA A 202 -11.05 2.36 0.75
N GLN A 203 -9.95 1.62 0.60
CA GLN A 203 -9.98 0.19 0.34
C GLN A 203 -9.64 -0.54 1.65
N ILE A 204 -10.45 -1.54 1.98
CA ILE A 204 -10.19 -2.45 3.09
C ILE A 204 -10.19 -3.89 2.56
N THR A 205 -9.21 -4.67 2.99
CA THR A 205 -9.06 -6.07 2.56
C THR A 205 -9.40 -7.01 3.71
N TYR A 206 -10.48 -7.78 3.55
CA TYR A 206 -10.86 -8.83 4.50
C TYR A 206 -11.35 -10.06 3.73
N LYS A 207 -11.23 -11.26 4.32
CA LYS A 207 -11.53 -12.54 3.63
C LYS A 207 -10.81 -12.69 2.26
N PHE A 208 -9.59 -12.18 2.15
CA PHE A 208 -8.78 -12.19 0.91
C PHE A 208 -9.40 -11.43 -0.27
N ALA A 209 -10.36 -10.54 -0.02
CA ALA A 209 -10.98 -9.71 -1.04
C ALA A 209 -10.83 -8.22 -0.69
N PRO A 210 -10.46 -7.35 -1.66
CA PRO A 210 -10.51 -5.91 -1.47
C PRO A 210 -11.96 -5.41 -1.59
N HIS A 211 -12.33 -4.49 -0.71
CA HIS A 211 -13.64 -3.85 -0.72
C HIS A 211 -13.48 -2.33 -0.64
N VAL A 212 -14.29 -1.59 -1.40
CA VAL A 212 -14.21 -0.13 -1.47
C VAL A 212 -15.30 0.50 -0.62
N ALA A 213 -14.89 1.30 0.36
CA ALA A 213 -15.74 2.12 1.21
C ALA A 213 -15.77 3.57 0.71
N GLU A 214 -16.96 4.15 0.71
CA GLU A 214 -17.25 5.54 0.32
C GLU A 214 -17.57 6.38 1.55
N PHE A 215 -16.94 7.56 1.62
CA PHE A 215 -17.12 8.56 2.67
C PHE A 215 -17.50 9.91 2.08
N GLY A 216 -18.14 10.75 2.89
CA GLY A 216 -18.61 12.06 2.45
C GLY A 216 -17.49 13.06 2.12
N ASP A 217 -16.32 12.90 2.73
CA ASP A 217 -15.15 13.77 2.57
C ASP A 217 -13.86 13.04 3.02
N ALA A 218 -12.71 13.66 2.76
CA ALA A 218 -11.40 13.12 3.14
C ALA A 218 -11.24 12.90 4.65
N ALA A 219 -11.77 13.81 5.49
CA ALA A 219 -11.60 13.70 6.94
C ALA A 219 -12.28 12.45 7.49
N LYS A 220 -13.48 12.13 7.01
CA LYS A 220 -14.22 10.91 7.36
C LYS A 220 -13.51 9.63 6.90
N ARG A 221 -12.91 9.65 5.70
CA ARG A 221 -12.09 8.54 5.20
C ARG A 221 -10.86 8.34 6.07
N ASP A 222 -10.15 9.42 6.38
CA ASP A 222 -8.90 9.38 7.13
C ASP A 222 -9.13 8.90 8.58
N ASP A 223 -10.27 9.26 9.18
CA ASP A 223 -10.74 8.72 10.46
C ASP A 223 -10.93 7.20 10.41
N PHE A 224 -11.53 6.66 9.34
CA PHE A 224 -11.65 5.22 9.14
C PHE A 224 -10.31 4.51 8.94
N ILE A 225 -9.42 5.09 8.14
CA ILE A 225 -8.06 4.57 7.91
C ILE A 225 -7.30 4.50 9.23
N ALA A 226 -7.30 5.59 10.01
CA ALA A 226 -6.65 5.64 11.31
C ALA A 226 -7.20 4.57 12.25
N TRP A 227 -8.53 4.45 12.36
CA TRP A 227 -9.17 3.45 13.22
C TRP A 227 -8.76 2.03 12.85
N SER A 228 -8.75 1.70 11.56
CA SER A 228 -8.37 0.37 11.09
C SER A 228 -6.90 0.03 11.36
N ARG A 229 -5.99 1.02 11.24
CA ARG A 229 -4.58 0.86 11.61
C ARG A 229 -4.42 0.59 13.10
N THR A 230 -5.05 1.41 13.94
CA THR A 230 -5.02 1.22 15.39
C THR A 230 -5.58 -0.13 15.81
N LEU A 231 -6.66 -0.60 15.16
CA LEU A 231 -7.21 -1.93 15.40
C LEU A 231 -6.21 -3.04 15.08
N CYS A 232 -5.56 -2.99 13.92
CA CYS A 232 -4.54 -3.98 13.53
C CYS A 232 -3.36 -3.96 14.51
N GLU A 233 -2.80 -2.80 14.82
CA GLU A 233 -1.71 -2.65 15.77
C GLU A 233 -2.06 -3.21 17.16
N TRP A 234 -3.26 -2.92 17.66
CA TRP A 234 -3.77 -3.46 18.92
C TRP A 234 -3.80 -4.99 18.91
N ILE A 235 -4.25 -5.60 17.81
CA ILE A 235 -4.40 -7.05 17.71
C ILE A 235 -3.03 -7.74 17.59
N TYR A 236 -2.13 -7.18 16.79
CA TYR A 236 -0.75 -7.66 16.68
C TYR A 236 0.01 -7.57 18.02
N SER A 237 -0.18 -6.50 18.79
CA SER A 237 0.52 -6.30 20.07
C SER A 237 0.20 -7.38 21.12
N ARG A 238 -0.88 -8.14 20.96
CA ARG A 238 -1.40 -9.09 21.95
C ARG A 238 -1.25 -10.56 21.54
N TRP A 239 -0.73 -10.86 20.34
CA TRP A 239 -0.64 -12.24 19.82
C TRP A 239 -1.99 -12.98 19.86
N CYS A 240 -3.10 -12.27 19.63
CA CYS A 240 -4.43 -12.89 19.52
C CYS A 240 -4.68 -13.33 18.08
N ASP A 241 -5.24 -14.53 17.89
CA ASP A 241 -5.79 -14.90 16.59
C ASP A 241 -7.12 -14.17 16.34
N TRP A 242 -7.36 -13.74 15.10
CA TRP A 242 -8.59 -13.03 14.70
C TRP A 242 -9.87 -13.82 15.04
N GLN A 243 -9.78 -15.14 15.05
CA GLN A 243 -10.86 -16.05 15.43
C GLN A 243 -11.19 -15.97 16.92
N ASP A 244 -10.20 -15.85 17.81
CA ASP A 244 -10.41 -15.64 19.25
C ASP A 244 -11.05 -14.27 19.51
N LEU A 245 -10.81 -13.34 18.60
CA LEU A 245 -11.40 -12.03 18.60
C LEU A 245 -12.80 -11.99 17.95
N GLY A 246 -13.36 -13.09 17.47
CA GLY A 246 -14.71 -13.12 16.88
C GLY A 246 -14.90 -12.14 15.71
N LEU A 247 -13.80 -11.74 15.06
CA LEU A 247 -13.78 -10.86 13.91
C LEU A 247 -13.51 -11.70 12.67
N THR A 248 -14.13 -11.36 11.53
CA THR A 248 -13.60 -11.80 10.24
C THR A 248 -12.29 -11.06 9.99
N GLU A 249 -11.22 -11.82 9.75
CA GLU A 249 -9.83 -11.36 9.62
C GLU A 249 -9.71 -10.10 8.74
N ILE A 250 -9.29 -9.00 9.36
CA ILE A 250 -8.77 -7.82 8.66
C ILE A 250 -7.35 -8.17 8.28
N LEU A 251 -7.13 -8.52 7.03
CA LEU A 251 -5.79 -8.92 6.57
C LEU A 251 -4.84 -7.73 6.54
N ARG A 252 -5.37 -6.53 6.29
CA ARG A 252 -4.62 -5.28 6.22
C ARG A 252 -5.49 -4.11 6.66
N PRO A 253 -4.92 -3.09 7.32
CA PRO A 253 -5.66 -1.87 7.62
C PRO A 253 -6.14 -1.21 6.32
N ALA A 254 -7.18 -0.40 6.44
CA ALA A 254 -7.71 0.35 5.31
C ALA A 254 -6.69 1.39 4.84
N GLU A 255 -6.73 1.68 3.54
CA GLU A 255 -5.88 2.68 2.90
C GLU A 255 -6.70 3.56 1.95
N MET A 256 -6.13 4.68 1.54
CA MET A 256 -6.75 5.54 0.54
C MET A 256 -6.95 4.76 -0.76
N ALA A 257 -8.14 4.86 -1.34
CA ALA A 257 -8.48 4.23 -2.61
C ALA A 257 -8.85 5.28 -3.65
N THR A 258 -8.55 4.97 -4.90
CA THR A 258 -9.02 5.72 -6.05
C THR A 258 -10.54 5.63 -6.18
N ALA A 259 -11.13 6.67 -6.80
CA ALA A 259 -12.56 6.64 -7.10
C ALA A 259 -12.88 5.44 -8.00
N PRO A 260 -13.83 4.57 -7.61
CA PRO A 260 -14.09 3.33 -8.33
C PRO A 260 -14.57 3.61 -9.76
N SER A 261 -14.06 2.84 -10.72
CA SER A 261 -14.52 2.83 -12.10
C SER A 261 -15.89 2.14 -12.25
N ASP A 262 -16.50 2.27 -13.43
CA ASP A 262 -17.75 1.59 -13.76
C ASP A 262 -17.62 0.07 -13.54
N GLY A 263 -18.29 -0.46 -12.51
CA GLY A 263 -18.31 -1.88 -12.18
C GLY A 263 -17.87 -2.22 -10.76
N THR A 264 -17.10 -1.35 -10.10
CA THR A 264 -16.72 -1.54 -8.69
C THR A 264 -17.80 -1.03 -7.76
N VAL A 265 -18.17 -1.85 -6.77
CA VAL A 265 -19.23 -1.54 -5.81
C VAL A 265 -18.63 -0.80 -4.63
N ALA A 266 -18.74 0.52 -4.62
CA ALA A 266 -18.47 1.31 -3.42
C ALA A 266 -19.64 1.19 -2.45
N VAL A 267 -19.36 0.99 -1.16
CA VAL A 267 -20.40 1.03 -0.11
C VAL A 267 -20.19 2.21 0.81
N ARG A 268 -21.27 2.93 1.10
CA ARG A 268 -21.19 4.09 1.98
C ARG A 268 -21.09 3.65 3.43
N LEU A 269 -20.03 4.07 4.13
CA LEU A 269 -19.84 3.82 5.55
C LEU A 269 -20.03 5.11 6.37
N ILE A 270 -20.25 4.93 7.68
CA ILE A 270 -20.26 6.02 8.66
C ILE A 270 -18.84 6.04 9.22
N ALA A 271 -18.21 7.21 9.36
CA ALA A 271 -16.87 7.29 9.93
C ALA A 271 -16.88 6.90 11.42
N PRO A 272 -15.81 6.30 11.94
CA PRO A 272 -15.71 5.90 13.35
C PRO A 272 -16.13 6.98 14.36
N ALA A 273 -15.67 8.23 14.20
CA ALA A 273 -16.00 9.35 15.07
C ALA A 273 -17.49 9.72 15.04
N ASP A 274 -18.16 9.51 13.90
CA ASP A 274 -19.59 9.79 13.71
C ASP A 274 -20.48 8.60 14.16
N TYR A 275 -19.92 7.39 14.26
CA TYR A 275 -20.66 6.19 14.62
C TYR A 275 -20.94 6.14 16.12
N ASP A 276 -22.22 6.17 16.49
CA ASP A 276 -22.70 6.15 17.90
C ASP A 276 -21.95 7.14 18.82
N GLY A 277 -21.54 8.30 18.29
CA GLY A 277 -20.81 9.33 19.02
C GLY A 277 -19.36 8.94 19.38
N GLY A 278 -18.63 8.38 18.42
CA GLY A 278 -17.23 7.99 18.57
C GLY A 278 -17.03 6.68 19.33
N GLN A 279 -18.07 5.86 19.44
CA GLN A 279 -18.02 4.58 20.13
C GLN A 279 -16.88 3.66 19.65
N PRO A 280 -16.55 3.56 18.34
CA PRO A 280 -15.48 2.71 17.87
C PRO A 280 -14.10 3.13 18.39
N TRP A 281 -13.88 4.43 18.61
CA TRP A 281 -12.65 4.97 19.18
C TRP A 281 -12.54 4.73 20.69
N ARG A 282 -13.66 4.51 21.39
CA ARG A 282 -13.65 4.16 22.82
C ARG A 282 -13.03 2.80 23.07
N ALA A 283 -13.02 1.92 22.07
CA ALA A 283 -12.22 0.70 22.12
C ALA A 283 -10.77 1.02 22.49
N PHE A 284 -10.25 2.14 21.99
CA PHE A 284 -8.87 2.61 22.16
C PHE A 284 -8.74 3.74 23.20
N GLY A 285 -9.72 3.90 24.08
CA GLY A 285 -9.70 4.92 25.15
C GLY A 285 -9.93 6.37 24.69
N GLY A 286 -10.34 6.59 23.43
CA GLY A 286 -10.64 7.91 22.87
C GLY A 286 -12.09 8.05 22.37
N VAL A 287 -12.38 9.16 21.70
CA VAL A 287 -13.65 9.35 20.94
C VAL A 287 -13.39 9.72 19.47
N ASP A 288 -12.14 9.98 19.12
CA ASP A 288 -11.62 10.25 17.79
C ASP A 288 -10.15 9.78 17.70
N ALA A 289 -9.56 9.87 16.49
CA ALA A 289 -8.16 9.50 16.28
C ALA A 289 -7.17 10.31 17.15
N ALA A 290 -7.49 11.57 17.47
CA ALA A 290 -6.58 12.46 18.20
C ALA A 290 -6.55 12.18 19.71
N SER A 291 -7.65 11.66 20.25
CA SER A 291 -7.81 11.32 21.67
C SER A 291 -7.59 9.83 21.97
N ALA A 292 -7.45 8.99 20.94
CA ALA A 292 -7.11 7.58 21.12
C ALA A 292 -5.73 7.41 21.76
N VAL A 293 -5.61 6.45 22.68
CA VAL A 293 -4.37 6.13 23.37
C VAL A 293 -3.82 4.78 22.92
N ASN A 294 -2.49 4.64 22.96
CA ASN A 294 -1.84 3.36 22.69
C ASN A 294 -2.33 2.29 23.66
N PHE A 295 -2.40 1.03 23.22
CA PHE A 295 -2.97 -0.09 23.99
C PHE A 295 -2.49 -0.12 25.45
N ALA A 296 -1.17 -0.07 25.65
CA ALA A 296 -0.52 -0.15 26.97
C ALA A 296 -0.93 0.98 27.94
N GLN A 297 -1.49 2.07 27.43
CA GLN A 297 -1.93 3.24 28.19
C GLN A 297 -3.46 3.32 28.33
N SER A 298 -4.19 2.41 27.70
CA SER A 298 -5.66 2.37 27.73
C SER A 298 -6.19 1.58 28.92
N ASP A 299 -7.42 1.87 29.34
CA ASP A 299 -8.13 1.07 30.35
C ASP A 299 -8.26 -0.41 29.92
N ALA A 300 -8.22 -0.71 28.63
CA ALA A 300 -8.23 -2.09 28.12
C ALA A 300 -7.00 -2.91 28.54
N ALA A 301 -5.87 -2.27 28.84
CA ALA A 301 -4.67 -2.95 29.35
C ALA A 301 -4.73 -3.20 30.87
N SER A 302 -5.69 -2.62 31.58
CA SER A 302 -5.77 -2.73 33.06
C SER A 302 -6.29 -4.08 33.56
N SER A 303 -7.12 -4.78 32.77
CA SER A 303 -7.67 -6.09 33.12
C SER A 303 -8.26 -6.82 31.90
N ASP A 304 -8.40 -8.15 31.99
CA ASP A 304 -9.08 -8.96 30.96
C ASP A 304 -10.55 -8.53 30.74
N GLU A 305 -11.22 -8.02 31.76
CA GLU A 305 -12.61 -7.59 31.66
C GLU A 305 -12.73 -6.27 30.90
N SER A 306 -11.89 -5.28 31.24
CA SER A 306 -11.79 -4.02 30.49
C SER A 306 -11.43 -4.27 29.03
N LEU A 307 -10.52 -5.23 28.78
CA LEU A 307 -10.16 -5.65 27.44
C LEU A 307 -11.36 -6.20 26.65
N ARG A 308 -12.14 -7.11 27.25
CA ARG A 308 -13.34 -7.67 26.60
C ARG A 308 -14.34 -6.58 26.22
N GLN A 309 -14.51 -5.57 27.07
CA GLN A 309 -15.42 -4.45 26.82
C GLN A 309 -14.93 -3.57 25.66
N SER A 310 -13.64 -3.23 25.62
CA SER A 310 -13.04 -2.51 24.49
C SER A 310 -13.12 -3.30 23.18
N LEU A 311 -12.87 -4.61 23.21
CA LEU A 311 -13.00 -5.48 22.04
C LEU A 311 -14.44 -5.60 21.57
N ALA A 312 -15.41 -5.62 22.49
CA ALA A 312 -16.83 -5.60 22.12
C ALA A 312 -17.20 -4.33 21.34
N ALA A 313 -16.63 -3.18 21.73
CA ALA A 313 -16.83 -1.93 20.99
C ALA A 313 -16.25 -1.99 19.57
N ALA A 314 -15.00 -2.45 19.44
CA ALA A 314 -14.38 -2.63 18.12
C ALA A 314 -15.14 -3.66 17.23
N ARG A 315 -15.58 -4.77 17.83
CA ARG A 315 -16.40 -5.82 17.16
C ARG A 315 -17.72 -5.29 16.63
N GLN A 316 -18.39 -4.42 17.39
CA GLN A 316 -19.67 -3.85 16.98
C GLN A 316 -19.51 -3.04 15.69
N TYR A 317 -18.53 -2.15 15.64
CA TYR A 317 -18.26 -1.35 14.45
C TYR A 317 -17.76 -2.20 13.28
N TRP A 318 -16.91 -3.22 13.53
CA TRP A 318 -16.50 -4.14 12.48
C TRP A 318 -17.65 -4.96 11.88
N SER A 319 -18.60 -5.37 12.73
CA SER A 319 -19.82 -6.06 12.27
C SER A 319 -20.63 -5.14 11.36
N TYR A 320 -20.83 -3.88 11.76
CA TYR A 320 -21.46 -2.87 10.91
C TYR A 320 -20.76 -2.72 9.54
N VAL A 321 -19.43 -2.61 9.51
CA VAL A 321 -18.67 -2.48 8.26
C VAL A 321 -18.89 -3.68 7.35
N THR A 322 -18.70 -4.89 7.87
CA THR A 322 -18.78 -6.13 7.09
C THR A 322 -20.20 -6.47 6.62
N GLU A 323 -21.23 -6.19 7.44
CA GLU A 323 -22.63 -6.33 7.06
C GLU A 323 -23.03 -5.32 5.97
N THR A 324 -22.54 -4.08 6.08
CA THR A 324 -22.81 -3.04 5.08
C THR A 324 -22.19 -3.37 3.73
N ILE A 325 -20.95 -3.87 3.73
CA ILE A 325 -20.27 -4.35 2.51
C ILE A 325 -21.04 -5.52 1.89
N ALA A 326 -21.39 -6.53 2.68
CA ALA A 326 -22.12 -7.69 2.20
C ALA A 326 -23.49 -7.33 1.60
N ALA A 327 -24.22 -6.40 2.22
CA ALA A 327 -25.48 -5.89 1.70
C ALA A 327 -25.30 -5.15 0.35
N GLY A 328 -24.27 -4.31 0.24
CA GLY A 328 -23.94 -3.60 -0.99
C GLY A 328 -23.63 -4.53 -2.16
N GLU A 329 -22.81 -5.56 -1.90
CA GLU A 329 -22.49 -6.57 -2.91
C GLU A 329 -23.71 -7.36 -3.37
N ALA A 330 -24.59 -7.75 -2.44
CA ALA A 330 -25.82 -8.48 -2.79
C ALA A 330 -26.70 -7.65 -3.74
N VAL A 331 -26.84 -6.34 -3.48
CA VAL A 331 -27.59 -5.41 -4.34
C VAL A 331 -26.93 -5.29 -5.71
N ALA A 332 -25.60 -5.20 -5.78
CA ALA A 332 -24.88 -5.10 -7.04
C ALA A 332 -25.02 -6.35 -7.91
N ARG A 333 -24.88 -7.55 -7.31
CA ARG A 333 -25.09 -8.84 -8.00
C ARG A 333 -26.51 -8.92 -8.56
N ALA A 334 -27.53 -8.57 -7.78
CA ALA A 334 -28.91 -8.56 -8.25
C ALA A 334 -29.16 -7.60 -9.44
N ARG A 335 -28.48 -6.44 -9.46
CA ARG A 335 -28.54 -5.49 -10.58
C ARG A 335 -27.85 -6.05 -11.83
N ALA A 336 -26.68 -6.66 -11.68
CA ALA A 336 -25.95 -7.30 -12.78
C ALA A 336 -26.77 -8.43 -13.43
N ASP A 337 -27.35 -9.31 -12.61
CA ASP A 337 -28.23 -10.39 -13.07
C ASP A 337 -29.46 -9.85 -13.84
N THR A 338 -30.04 -8.75 -13.34
CA THR A 338 -31.19 -8.11 -13.99
C THR A 338 -30.80 -7.51 -15.35
N ARG A 339 -29.61 -6.87 -15.45
CA ARG A 339 -29.08 -6.35 -16.72
C ARG A 339 -28.79 -7.48 -17.71
N HIS A 340 -28.17 -8.56 -17.26
CA HIS A 340 -27.89 -9.74 -18.09
C HIS A 340 -29.18 -10.35 -18.65
N ARG A 341 -30.19 -10.56 -17.81
CA ARG A 341 -31.51 -11.05 -18.24
C ARG A 341 -32.24 -10.13 -19.23
N ARG A 342 -32.03 -8.81 -19.13
CA ARG A 342 -32.59 -7.82 -20.08
C ARG A 342 -31.80 -7.78 -21.39
N GLY A 343 -30.47 -7.98 -21.34
CA GLY A 343 -29.62 -8.08 -22.52
C GLY A 343 -29.81 -9.37 -23.32
N MET A 344 -30.28 -10.45 -22.68
CA MET A 344 -30.69 -11.69 -23.37
C MET A 344 -32.05 -11.62 -24.05
N LYS A 345 -32.82 -10.53 -23.91
CA LYS A 345 -34.05 -10.30 -24.68
C LYS A 345 -33.73 -9.45 -25.90
N LEU A 346 -33.14 -10.08 -26.92
CA LEU A 346 -33.22 -9.77 -28.35
C LEU A 346 -32.27 -10.73 -29.06
N ASP A 347 -32.79 -11.91 -29.40
CA ASP A 347 -32.56 -12.63 -30.65
C ASP A 347 -33.82 -13.47 -30.94
#